data_AF-A0A372Q2Z1-F1
#
_entry.id   AF-A0A372Q2Z1-F1
#
_cell.length_a   1.000
_cell.length_b   1.000
_cell.length_c   1.000
_cell.angle_alpha   90.00
_cell.angle_beta   90.00
_cell.angle_gamma   90.00
#
_symmetry.space_group_name_H-M   'P 1'
#
loop_
_entity.id
_entity.type
_entity.pdbx_description
1 polymer ?
#
loop_
_entity_poly.entity_id
_entity_poly.type
_entity_poly.pdbx_seq_one_letter_code
_entity_poly.pdbx_strand_id
1 'polypeptide(L)'
;IIGLARRLFKLGFNGGVYFWLNIQNGKMYIGSSLNLSKRLANYWETSPKCTSIIRSALLKYGHESFVLIVVFLNSVNKDQILALEQNALDTFKPVYNASPLASSPLGFKHSDEPQGPAKEKNRQDTLSRGWRGNLHPSYNTGKPVYLIEVTPSGFK
;
A
#
# COMPACT_ATOMS: atom_id res chain seq x y z
N ILE A 1 -15.08 -7.27 4.79
CA ILE A 1 -13.71 -6.75 5.12
C ILE A 1 -13.70 -5.53 6.07
N ILE A 2 -14.51 -4.47 5.87
CA ILE A 2 -14.44 -3.22 6.67
C ILE A 2 -14.65 -3.45 8.18
N GLY A 3 -15.66 -4.24 8.56
CA GLY A 3 -15.91 -4.57 9.97
C GLY A 3 -14.75 -5.32 10.63
N LEU A 4 -14.08 -6.21 9.88
CA LEU A 4 -12.89 -6.92 10.35
C LEU A 4 -11.71 -5.97 10.55
N ALA A 5 -11.47 -5.05 9.60
CA ALA A 5 -10.42 -4.03 9.73
C ALA A 5 -10.62 -3.16 11.00
N ARG A 6 -11.87 -2.79 11.31
CA ARG A 6 -12.18 -2.04 12.54
C ARG A 6 -11.92 -2.85 13.82
N ARG A 7 -12.22 -4.15 13.81
CA ARG A 7 -11.92 -5.05 14.95
C ARG A 7 -10.42 -5.22 15.14
N LEU A 8 -9.68 -5.49 14.06
CA LEU A 8 -8.22 -5.64 14.10
C LEU A 8 -7.53 -4.36 14.56
N PHE A 9 -8.02 -3.18 14.16
CA PHE A 9 -7.50 -1.90 14.66
C PHE A 9 -7.58 -1.79 16.19
N LYS A 10 -8.67 -2.25 16.80
CA LYS A 10 -8.82 -2.29 18.27
C LYS A 10 -7.84 -3.27 18.95
N LEU A 11 -7.31 -4.24 18.21
CA LEU A 11 -6.30 -5.20 18.68
C LEU A 11 -4.85 -4.74 18.39
N GLY A 12 -4.65 -3.49 17.96
CA GLY A 12 -3.33 -2.91 17.70
C GLY A 12 -2.86 -3.02 16.24
N PHE A 13 -3.65 -3.63 15.35
CA PHE A 13 -3.36 -3.68 13.91
C PHE A 13 -3.71 -2.36 13.24
N ASN A 14 -2.83 -1.39 13.42
CA ASN A 14 -3.02 0.01 13.07
C ASN A 14 -2.51 0.37 11.67
N GLY A 15 -2.15 -0.61 10.83
CA GLY A 15 -1.76 -0.34 9.45
C GLY A 15 -1.50 -1.58 8.64
N GLY A 16 -1.13 -1.40 7.37
CA GLY A 16 -0.77 -2.51 6.51
C GLY A 16 -0.67 -2.17 5.03
N VAL A 17 -0.43 -3.21 4.24
CA VAL A 17 -0.33 -3.19 2.77
C VAL A 17 -1.43 -4.07 2.19
N TYR A 18 -1.97 -3.70 1.04
CA TYR A 18 -3.00 -4.45 0.36
C TYR A 18 -2.76 -4.48 -1.16
N PHE A 19 -3.34 -5.49 -1.78
CA PHE A 19 -3.21 -5.81 -3.19
C PHE A 19 -4.61 -5.98 -3.76
N TRP A 20 -4.89 -5.33 -4.87
CA TRP A 20 -6.02 -5.66 -5.74
C TRP A 20 -5.48 -6.38 -6.96
N LEU A 21 -5.84 -7.65 -7.16
CA LEU A 21 -5.47 -8.44 -8.31
C LEU A 21 -6.69 -8.64 -9.21
N ASN A 22 -6.64 -8.13 -10.44
CA ASN A 22 -7.68 -8.39 -11.44
C ASN A 22 -7.47 -9.78 -12.04
N ILE A 23 -8.39 -10.69 -11.76
CA ILE A 23 -8.28 -12.08 -12.20
C ILE A 23 -8.58 -12.27 -13.69
N GLN A 24 -9.22 -11.29 -14.36
CA GLN A 24 -9.50 -11.38 -15.79
C GLN A 24 -8.27 -11.09 -16.66
N ASN A 25 -7.35 -10.23 -16.19
CA ASN A 25 -6.21 -9.79 -17.00
C ASN A 25 -4.85 -9.88 -16.28
N GLY A 26 -4.81 -10.37 -15.05
CA GLY A 26 -3.60 -10.55 -14.24
C GLY A 26 -2.96 -9.25 -13.74
N LYS A 27 -3.55 -8.09 -14.01
CA LYS A 27 -3.01 -6.79 -13.58
C LYS A 27 -3.34 -6.55 -12.12
N MET A 28 -2.47 -5.83 -11.42
CA MET A 28 -2.65 -5.53 -10.01
C MET A 28 -2.40 -4.07 -9.64
N TYR A 29 -2.89 -3.71 -8.46
CA TYR A 29 -2.61 -2.48 -7.73
C TYR A 29 -2.11 -2.83 -6.33
N ILE A 30 -1.16 -2.05 -5.83
CA ILE A 30 -0.63 -2.16 -4.47
C ILE A 30 -0.80 -0.82 -3.77
N GLY A 31 -1.17 -0.84 -2.49
CA GLY A 31 -1.14 0.36 -1.66
C GLY A 31 -1.00 0.05 -0.18
N SER A 32 -0.71 1.07 0.62
CA SER A 32 -0.66 0.97 2.07
C SER A 32 -1.57 1.98 2.78
N SER A 33 -1.83 1.76 4.07
CA SER A 33 -2.49 2.75 4.93
C SER A 33 -2.32 2.46 6.42
N LEU A 34 -2.27 3.52 7.24
CA LEU A 34 -2.48 3.44 8.70
C LEU A 34 -3.97 3.38 9.07
N ASN A 35 -4.87 3.58 8.11
CA ASN A 35 -6.30 3.39 8.33
C ASN A 35 -6.89 2.59 7.17
N LEU A 36 -6.59 1.29 7.17
CA LEU A 36 -7.08 0.35 6.16
C LEU A 36 -8.61 0.35 6.09
N SER A 37 -9.31 0.54 7.21
CA SER A 37 -10.78 0.56 7.20
C SER A 37 -11.34 1.70 6.33
N LYS A 38 -10.79 2.92 6.48
CA LYS A 38 -11.16 4.09 5.68
C LYS A 38 -10.67 3.93 4.25
N ARG A 39 -9.40 3.55 4.06
CA ARG A 39 -8.78 3.40 2.73
C ARG A 39 -9.51 2.38 1.87
N LEU A 40 -9.89 1.25 2.44
CA LEU A 40 -10.61 0.20 1.73
C LEU A 40 -12.05 0.62 1.42
N ALA A 41 -12.76 1.26 2.36
CA ALA A 41 -14.13 1.75 2.15
C ALA A 41 -14.23 2.69 0.94
N ASN A 42 -13.21 3.53 0.71
CA ASN A 42 -13.20 4.44 -0.43
C ASN A 42 -13.36 3.71 -1.77
N TYR A 43 -12.91 2.47 -1.92
CA TYR A 43 -13.03 1.72 -3.18
C TYR A 43 -14.45 1.30 -3.56
N TRP A 44 -15.43 1.48 -2.67
CA TRP A 44 -16.86 1.29 -2.96
C TRP A 44 -17.56 2.60 -3.33
N GLU A 45 -16.90 3.75 -3.21
CA GLU A 45 -17.48 5.02 -3.64
C GLU A 45 -17.52 5.10 -5.17
N THR A 46 -18.70 5.34 -5.73
CA THR A 46 -18.92 5.51 -7.18
C THR A 46 -18.71 6.95 -7.67
N SER A 47 -18.37 7.87 -6.77
CA SER A 47 -18.22 9.29 -7.11
C SER A 47 -17.11 9.50 -8.15
N PRO A 48 -17.39 10.25 -9.23
CA PRO A 48 -16.44 10.51 -10.32
C PRO A 48 -15.26 11.42 -9.91
N LYS A 49 -15.29 12.00 -8.70
CA LYS A 49 -14.29 12.97 -8.23
C LYS A 49 -12.92 12.38 -7.91
N CYS A 50 -12.77 11.04 -7.87
CA CYS A 50 -11.51 10.40 -7.53
C CYS A 50 -11.06 9.45 -8.65
N THR A 51 -10.06 9.88 -9.41
CA THR A 51 -9.66 9.37 -10.74
C THR A 51 -8.46 8.42 -10.71
N SER A 52 -8.26 7.65 -9.64
CA SER A 52 -7.15 6.70 -9.61
C SER A 52 -7.39 5.52 -10.56
N ILE A 53 -6.34 5.03 -11.22
CA ILE A 53 -6.40 3.95 -12.21
C ILE A 53 -7.11 2.71 -11.65
N ILE A 54 -6.82 2.33 -10.41
CA ILE A 54 -7.47 1.20 -9.74
C ILE A 54 -8.98 1.42 -9.54
N ARG A 55 -9.45 2.64 -9.24
CA ARG A 55 -10.89 2.91 -9.12
C ARG A 55 -11.58 2.79 -10.47
N SER A 56 -10.98 3.33 -11.53
CA SER A 56 -11.49 3.17 -12.90
C SER A 56 -11.53 1.70 -13.31
N ALA A 57 -10.53 0.90 -12.92
CA ALA A 57 -10.51 -0.53 -13.18
C ALA A 57 -11.62 -1.26 -12.39
N LEU A 58 -11.80 -0.96 -11.10
CA LEU A 58 -12.88 -1.55 -10.29
C LEU A 58 -14.26 -1.20 -10.85
N LEU A 59 -14.49 0.04 -11.29
CA LEU A 59 -15.76 0.44 -11.93
C LEU A 59 -15.97 -0.23 -13.29
N LYS A 60 -14.89 -0.45 -14.05
CA LYS A 60 -14.95 -1.06 -15.38
C LYS A 60 -15.22 -2.57 -15.33
N TYR A 61 -14.53 -3.29 -14.44
CA TYR A 61 -14.57 -4.75 -14.39
C TYR A 61 -15.45 -5.31 -13.26
N GLY A 62 -15.87 -4.47 -12.30
CA GLY A 62 -16.58 -4.91 -11.09
C GLY A 62 -15.63 -5.49 -10.03
N HIS A 63 -16.01 -5.42 -8.75
CA HIS A 63 -15.22 -5.94 -7.62
C HIS A 63 -15.08 -7.47 -7.66
N GLU A 64 -16.09 -8.16 -8.18
CA GLU A 64 -16.12 -9.61 -8.42
C GLU A 64 -15.07 -10.08 -9.42
N SER A 65 -14.47 -9.17 -10.19
CA SER A 65 -13.36 -9.46 -11.09
C SER A 65 -11.99 -9.32 -10.43
N PHE A 66 -11.97 -9.10 -9.11
CA PHE A 66 -10.75 -8.93 -8.35
C PHE A 66 -10.67 -9.87 -7.15
N VAL A 67 -9.43 -10.11 -6.73
CA VAL A 67 -9.07 -10.61 -5.39
C VAL A 67 -8.45 -9.45 -4.62
N LEU A 68 -8.89 -9.25 -3.37
CA LEU A 68 -8.27 -8.30 -2.44
C LEU A 68 -7.48 -9.07 -1.39
N ILE A 69 -6.17 -8.87 -1.35
CA ILE A 69 -5.28 -9.41 -0.30
C ILE A 69 -4.91 -8.25 0.61
N VAL A 70 -5.08 -8.40 1.93
CA VAL A 70 -4.72 -7.37 2.92
C VAL A 70 -3.84 -7.99 3.99
N VAL A 71 -2.67 -7.39 4.20
CA VAL A 71 -1.73 -7.74 5.26
C VAL A 71 -1.81 -6.67 6.35
N PHE A 72 -2.45 -7.02 7.46
CA PHE A 72 -2.54 -6.18 8.65
C PHE A 72 -1.29 -6.34 9.52
N LEU A 73 -0.74 -5.20 9.94
CA LEU A 73 0.48 -5.10 10.73
C LEU A 73 0.18 -4.43 12.07
N ASN A 74 0.79 -4.96 13.13
CA ASN A 74 0.63 -4.44 14.50
C ASN A 74 1.66 -3.35 14.80
N SER A 75 1.19 -2.25 15.41
CA SER A 75 2.04 -1.19 15.97
C SER A 75 3.07 -0.65 14.96
N VAL A 76 2.60 -0.35 13.75
CA VAL A 76 3.42 0.22 12.67
C VAL A 76 3.24 1.72 12.55
N ASN A 77 4.27 2.40 12.04
CA ASN A 77 4.23 3.81 11.68
C ASN A 77 4.17 4.00 10.15
N LYS A 78 4.04 5.25 9.71
CA LYS A 78 3.92 5.61 8.29
C LYS A 78 5.12 5.14 7.48
N ASP A 79 6.34 5.38 7.96
CA ASP A 79 7.55 5.06 7.21
C ASP A 79 7.71 3.55 6.99
N GLN A 80 7.32 2.74 7.99
CA GLN A 80 7.34 1.29 7.89
C GLN A 80 6.37 0.77 6.83
N ILE A 81 5.13 1.27 6.79
CA ILE A 81 4.16 0.82 5.78
C ILE A 81 4.55 1.30 4.37
N LEU A 82 5.19 2.47 4.25
CA LEU A 82 5.68 2.98 2.97
C LEU A 82 6.89 2.21 2.46
N ALA A 83 7.81 1.81 3.33
CA ALA A 83 8.92 0.95 2.96
C ALA A 83 8.43 -0.41 2.45
N LEU A 84 7.40 -0.97 3.08
CA LEU A 84 6.78 -2.22 2.63
C LEU A 84 6.02 -2.05 1.31
N GLU A 85 5.29 -0.95 1.13
CA GLU A 85 4.66 -0.61 -0.15
C GLU A 85 5.72 -0.50 -1.25
N GLN A 86 6.80 0.26 -1.03
CA GLN A 86 7.87 0.43 -2.00
C GLN A 86 8.52 -0.91 -2.36
N ASN A 87 8.84 -1.74 -1.38
CA ASN A 87 9.40 -3.07 -1.61
C ASN A 87 8.46 -3.93 -2.49
N ALA A 88 7.15 -3.88 -2.24
CA ALA A 88 6.17 -4.59 -3.04
C ALA A 88 6.03 -3.99 -4.46
N LEU A 89 6.08 -2.67 -4.62
CA LEU A 89 6.08 -2.01 -5.93
C LEU A 89 7.29 -2.41 -6.76
N ASP A 90 8.48 -2.40 -6.16
CA ASP A 90 9.74 -2.75 -6.82
C ASP A 90 9.76 -4.23 -7.25
N THR A 91 9.17 -5.10 -6.42
CA THR A 91 9.09 -6.55 -6.66
C THR A 91 8.08 -6.89 -7.75
N PHE A 92 6.85 -6.38 -7.66
CA PHE A 92 5.73 -6.83 -8.50
C PHE A 92 5.44 -5.92 -9.70
N LYS A 93 5.93 -4.67 -9.69
CA LYS A 93 5.75 -3.69 -10.78
C LYS A 93 4.29 -3.58 -11.26
N PRO A 94 3.33 -3.27 -10.35
CA PRO A 94 1.90 -3.33 -10.64
C PRO A 94 1.46 -2.30 -11.70
N VAL A 95 0.68 -2.77 -12.68
CA VAL A 95 0.21 -1.97 -13.82
C VAL A 95 -0.77 -0.85 -13.41
N TYR A 96 -1.55 -1.04 -12.35
CA TYR A 96 -2.54 -0.05 -11.93
C TYR A 96 -1.97 1.04 -10.99
N ASN A 97 -0.70 0.96 -10.61
CA ASN A 97 -0.03 2.03 -9.87
C ASN A 97 0.50 3.07 -10.86
N ALA A 98 0.00 4.31 -10.76
CA ALA A 98 0.45 5.40 -11.63
C ALA A 98 1.88 5.88 -11.34
N SER A 99 2.35 5.67 -10.10
CA SER A 99 3.67 6.07 -9.64
C SER A 99 4.47 4.83 -9.23
N PRO A 100 5.76 4.72 -9.60
CA PRO A 100 6.65 3.68 -9.11
C PRO A 100 7.08 3.92 -7.66
N LEU A 101 6.93 5.15 -7.15
CA LEU A 101 7.23 5.50 -5.77
C LEU A 101 5.98 5.42 -4.89
N ALA A 102 6.13 4.81 -3.72
CA ALA A 102 5.12 4.81 -2.67
C ALA A 102 4.82 6.25 -2.20
N SER A 103 3.54 6.55 -1.93
CA SER A 103 3.07 7.82 -1.33
C SER A 103 3.25 9.17 -2.08
N SER A 104 3.25 9.22 -3.41
CA SER A 104 3.19 10.50 -4.15
C SER A 104 1.83 10.74 -4.83
N PRO A 105 1.29 11.97 -4.98
CA PRO A 105 1.57 13.26 -4.35
C PRO A 105 0.27 13.90 -3.78
N LEU A 106 0.04 13.82 -2.47
CA LEU A 106 -0.94 14.74 -1.83
C LEU A 106 -0.36 15.34 -0.54
N GLY A 107 0.97 15.41 -0.45
CA GLY A 107 1.65 15.89 0.76
C GLY A 107 3.16 16.12 0.66
N PHE A 108 3.80 15.89 -0.49
CA PHE A 108 5.13 16.45 -0.71
C PHE A 108 4.96 17.93 -1.03
N LYS A 109 5.21 18.79 -0.05
CA LYS A 109 5.50 20.20 -0.34
C LYS A 109 6.79 20.17 -1.17
N HIS A 110 6.72 20.66 -2.41
CA HIS A 110 7.93 21.07 -3.11
C HIS A 110 8.60 22.11 -2.21
N SER A 111 9.75 21.79 -1.63
CA SER A 111 10.66 22.82 -1.17
C SER A 111 11.31 23.37 -2.44
N ASP A 112 10.78 24.48 -2.93
CA ASP A 112 11.34 25.27 -4.02
C ASP A 112 12.65 25.90 -3.54
N GLU A 113 13.72 25.11 -3.46
CA GLU A 113 15.08 25.64 -3.43
C GLU A 113 15.93 24.89 -4.45
N PRO A 114 16.57 25.60 -5.41
CA PRO A 114 17.52 24.98 -6.30
C PRO A 114 18.80 24.67 -5.52
N GLN A 115 18.88 23.50 -4.90
CA GLN A 115 20.14 23.01 -4.38
C GLN A 115 21.01 22.57 -5.56
N GLY A 116 22.22 23.14 -5.63
CA GLY A 116 23.16 23.05 -6.74
C GLY A 116 23.63 21.64 -7.14
N PRO A 117 24.69 21.52 -7.96
CA PRO A 117 25.00 20.29 -8.67
C PRO A 117 25.15 19.11 -7.71
N ALA A 118 24.36 18.08 -7.95
CA ALA A 118 24.26 16.88 -7.13
C ALA A 118 25.64 16.23 -7.00
N LYS A 119 26.22 16.26 -5.79
CA LYS A 119 27.32 15.38 -5.44
C LYS A 119 26.78 13.97 -5.32
N GLU A 120 27.29 13.06 -6.14
CA GLU A 120 26.97 11.65 -6.10
C GLU A 120 27.37 11.09 -4.71
N LYS A 121 26.37 10.92 -3.85
CA LYS A 121 26.51 10.31 -2.54
C LYS A 121 25.99 8.88 -2.65
N ASN A 122 26.84 7.91 -2.33
CA ASN A 122 26.48 6.50 -2.30
C ASN A 122 25.20 6.30 -1.48
N ARG A 123 24.15 5.80 -2.14
CA ARG A 123 22.79 5.59 -1.61
C ARG A 123 22.72 4.71 -0.35
N GLN A 124 23.81 4.04 0.01
CA GLN A 124 23.89 3.16 1.18
C GLN A 124 24.00 3.95 2.50
N ASP A 125 24.53 5.18 2.49
CA ASP A 125 24.81 5.94 3.72
C ASP A 125 23.64 6.79 4.23
N THR A 126 22.50 6.80 3.53
CA THR A 126 21.32 7.65 3.87
C THR A 126 20.01 6.88 3.99
N LEU A 127 20.06 5.56 4.19
CA LEU A 127 18.86 4.79 4.52
C LEU A 127 18.52 5.00 6.00
N SER A 128 17.38 5.64 6.28
CA SER A 128 16.86 5.74 7.66
C SER A 128 16.68 4.33 8.22
N ARG A 129 16.71 4.15 9.56
CA ARG A 129 16.75 2.83 10.21
C ARG A 129 15.75 1.82 9.63
N GLY A 130 14.55 2.27 9.22
CA GLY A 130 13.48 1.45 8.64
C GLY A 130 13.71 0.95 7.20
N TRP A 131 14.69 1.49 6.47
CA TRP A 131 15.00 1.12 5.09
C TRP A 131 16.12 0.08 4.95
N ARG A 132 16.63 -0.44 6.07
CA ARG A 132 17.70 -1.44 6.06
C ARG A 132 17.26 -2.85 5.65
N GLY A 133 15.96 -3.08 5.45
CA GLY A 133 15.46 -4.39 4.99
C GLY A 133 16.00 -5.53 5.87
N ASN A 134 16.61 -6.54 5.24
CA ASN A 134 17.22 -7.70 5.90
C ASN A 134 18.37 -7.35 6.87
N LEU A 135 18.94 -6.15 6.77
CA LEU A 135 19.99 -5.66 7.67
C LEU A 135 19.43 -5.02 8.95
N HIS A 136 18.11 -4.86 9.07
CA HIS A 136 17.49 -4.32 10.27
C HIS A 136 17.29 -5.41 11.33
N PRO A 137 17.63 -5.18 12.61
CA PRO A 137 17.45 -6.17 13.69
C PRO A 137 16.02 -6.64 13.88
N SER A 138 15.03 -5.89 13.40
CA SER A 138 13.60 -6.26 13.45
C SER A 138 13.11 -6.98 12.20
N TYR A 139 13.98 -7.28 11.24
CA TYR A 139 13.59 -8.01 10.04
C TYR A 139 13.29 -9.46 10.41
N ASN A 140 12.09 -9.92 10.02
CA ASN A 140 11.61 -11.27 10.29
C ASN A 140 11.66 -11.70 11.78
N THR A 141 11.51 -10.76 12.73
CA THR A 141 11.52 -11.08 14.17
C THR A 141 10.22 -11.72 14.68
N GLY A 142 9.47 -12.42 13.83
CA GLY A 142 8.24 -13.11 14.22
C GLY A 142 7.10 -12.19 14.66
N LYS A 143 7.06 -10.93 14.20
CA LYS A 143 5.91 -10.06 14.47
C LYS A 143 4.64 -10.67 13.84
N PRO A 144 3.55 -10.84 14.61
CA PRO A 144 2.33 -11.41 14.07
C PRO A 144 1.75 -10.47 13.01
N VAL A 145 1.39 -11.06 11.87
CA VAL A 145 0.65 -10.40 10.81
C VAL A 145 -0.68 -11.12 10.62
N TYR A 146 -1.73 -10.38 10.29
CA TYR A 146 -3.00 -10.98 9.86
C TYR A 146 -3.13 -10.80 8.36
N LEU A 147 -3.14 -11.92 7.62
CA LEU A 147 -3.40 -11.94 6.20
C LEU A 147 -4.86 -12.32 5.97
N ILE A 148 -5.55 -11.52 5.16
CA ILE A 148 -6.90 -11.81 4.70
C ILE A 148 -6.92 -11.74 3.19
N GLU A 149 -7.51 -12.75 2.58
CA GLU A 149 -7.88 -12.78 1.18
C GLU A 149 -9.39 -12.67 1.04
N VAL A 150 -9.85 -11.79 0.17
CA VAL A 150 -11.25 -11.67 -0.24
C VAL A 150 -11.32 -12.07 -1.70
N THR A 151 -11.90 -13.22 -1.96
CA THR A 151 -12.13 -13.75 -3.31
C THR A 151 -13.37 -13.11 -3.93
N PRO A 152 -13.58 -13.23 -5.26
CA PRO A 152 -14.77 -12.78 -5.96
C PRO A 152 -16.11 -13.05 -5.26
N SER A 153 -16.29 -14.27 -4.72
CA SER A 153 -17.52 -14.66 -4.03
C SER A 153 -17.72 -13.92 -2.70
N GLY A 154 -16.65 -13.43 -2.07
CA GLY A 154 -16.69 -12.66 -0.83
C GLY A 154 -17.07 -11.19 -1.01
N PHE A 155 -17.28 -10.72 -2.24
CA PHE A 155 -17.79 -9.39 -2.56
C PHE A 155 -19.31 -9.34 -2.80
N LYS A 156 -19.96 -10.52 -2.89
CA LYS A 156 -21.42 -10.62 -3.01
C LYS A 156 -22.14 -10.25 -1.72
#